data_AF-A0A1H9UUN9-F1
#
_entry.id   AF-A0A1H9UUN9-F1
#
_cell.length_a   1.000
_cell.length_b   1.000
_cell.length_c   1.000
_cell.angle_alpha   90.00
_cell.angle_beta   90.00
_cell.angle_gamma   90.00
#
_symmetry.space_group_name_H-M   'P 1'
#
loop_
_entity.id
_entity.type
_entity.pdbx_description
1 polymer ?
#
loop_
_entity_poly.entity_id
_entity_poly.type
_entity_poly.pdbx_seq_one_letter_code
_entity_poly.pdbx_strand_id
1 'polypeptide(L)'
;MANTTTKETAALATLYDLAGMPTELIDEGIADSFELSPLTDKDTALFLAAVTMHHHQIDTQVRDIIRDAFGFTPNFPTIEKAFQEVTEVLRAYRADFTPLYMNEQDKAWVRGILLSSPVVTSLIYGGHVQVPITEVTNTNPSSSATLKRYTQLLVDACDFTEHDLHVCQNEMWEIGAYASERFDGLLRMIDRDEPHLPLHPYGQPDPRLARWIDNNAPELRMFNPQMQQTMLVAVLGRAYLASVDPRCGGVELTDYARACLADSLHYAPGILDMLPVTMHEDEASIAYMDNLIAYLGQSEAARAMGVPRDTVMHELHELCHVPETASAATLPRDNWAARAVLGIQRTDIWELDDEPLSPMGHMILRKSLANATRAYWDNGYAGGPDPLVVEMD
;
A
#
# COMPACT_ATOMS: atom_id res chain seq x y z
N MET A 1 -22.53 46.44 2.55
CA MET A 1 -21.66 46.85 3.68
C MET A 1 -20.28 47.08 3.09
N ALA A 2 -19.60 48.17 3.43
CA ALA A 2 -18.26 48.43 2.91
C ALA A 2 -17.29 47.46 3.60
N ASN A 3 -16.71 46.52 2.85
CA ASN A 3 -15.61 45.68 3.35
C ASN A 3 -14.41 46.59 3.61
N THR A 4 -14.21 46.98 4.86
CA THR A 4 -12.96 47.63 5.28
C THR A 4 -11.87 46.57 5.30
N THR A 5 -11.11 46.47 4.22
CA THR A 5 -9.94 45.60 4.10
C THR A 5 -8.88 46.05 5.10
N THR A 6 -8.39 45.14 5.96
CA THR A 6 -7.27 45.46 6.86
C THR A 6 -5.97 45.52 6.06
N LYS A 7 -4.94 46.15 6.64
CA LYS A 7 -3.60 46.19 6.04
C LYS A 7 -3.03 44.79 5.79
N GLU A 8 -3.32 43.86 6.70
CA GLU A 8 -2.90 42.46 6.63
C GLU A 8 -3.64 41.71 5.51
N THR A 9 -4.97 41.89 5.37
CA THR A 9 -5.74 41.29 4.28
C THR A 9 -5.26 41.75 2.91
N ALA A 10 -4.97 43.05 2.74
CA ALA A 10 -4.45 43.58 1.48
C ALA A 10 -3.03 43.05 1.16
N ALA A 11 -2.19 42.92 2.19
CA ALA A 11 -0.86 42.33 2.05
C ALA A 11 -0.93 40.86 1.64
N LEU A 12 -1.77 40.05 2.30
CA LEU A 12 -1.97 38.64 1.96
C LEU A 12 -2.50 38.47 0.54
N ALA A 13 -3.46 39.29 0.11
CA ALA A 13 -3.95 39.24 -1.28
C ALA A 13 -2.84 39.52 -2.29
N THR A 14 -1.96 40.49 -2.00
CA THR A 14 -0.81 40.80 -2.86
C THR A 14 0.22 39.66 -2.86
N LEU A 15 0.49 39.07 -1.70
CA LEU A 15 1.41 37.93 -1.58
C LEU A 15 0.87 36.68 -2.28
N TYR A 16 -0.45 36.47 -2.23
CA TYR A 16 -1.15 35.38 -2.92
C TYR A 16 -0.91 35.46 -4.43
N ASP A 17 -1.09 36.65 -5.02
CA ASP A 17 -0.84 36.87 -6.44
C ASP A 17 0.64 36.70 -6.79
N LEU A 18 1.55 37.24 -5.96
CA LEU A 18 3.01 37.10 -6.17
C LEU A 18 3.51 35.66 -6.06
N ALA A 19 2.88 34.83 -5.23
CA ALA A 19 3.18 33.41 -5.11
C ALA A 19 2.68 32.58 -6.31
N GLY A 20 2.05 33.23 -7.29
CA GLY A 20 1.52 32.60 -8.48
C GLY A 20 0.27 31.77 -8.20
N MET A 21 -0.37 31.91 -7.03
CA MET A 21 -1.53 31.09 -6.66
C MET A 21 -2.63 31.08 -7.74
N PRO A 22 -3.01 32.19 -8.39
CA PRO A 22 -4.06 32.15 -9.40
C PRO A 22 -3.68 31.42 -10.69
N THR A 23 -2.38 31.38 -11.04
CA THR A 23 -1.92 31.09 -12.40
C THR A 23 -0.94 29.93 -12.53
N GLU A 24 -0.26 29.57 -11.44
CA GLU A 24 0.71 28.48 -11.42
C GLU A 24 0.08 27.18 -10.92
N LEU A 25 0.75 26.07 -11.22
CA LEU A 25 0.28 24.74 -10.85
C LEU A 25 0.14 24.61 -9.32
N ILE A 26 -0.98 24.00 -8.92
CA ILE A 26 -1.31 23.62 -7.55
C ILE A 26 -1.48 22.11 -7.52
N ASP A 27 -0.84 21.45 -6.56
CA ASP A 27 -0.99 20.02 -6.32
C ASP A 27 -1.74 19.79 -5.00
N GLU A 28 -2.99 19.31 -5.11
CA GLU A 28 -3.88 19.00 -3.99
C GLU A 28 -3.59 17.62 -3.36
N GLY A 29 -2.58 16.87 -3.80
CA GLY A 29 -2.27 15.51 -3.33
C GLY A 29 -1.91 15.38 -1.84
N ILE A 30 -1.64 16.51 -1.17
CA ILE A 30 -1.39 16.62 0.29
C ILE A 30 -2.53 17.41 0.98
N ALA A 31 -3.56 17.81 0.23
CA ALA A 31 -4.63 18.72 0.69
C ALA A 31 -5.63 18.07 1.66
N ASP A 32 -5.66 16.74 1.78
CA ASP A 32 -6.51 16.06 2.78
C ASP A 32 -6.02 16.27 4.23
N SER A 33 -4.87 16.91 4.41
CA SER A 33 -4.31 17.29 5.70
C SER A 33 -4.61 18.75 6.04
N PHE A 34 -5.88 19.07 6.33
CA PHE A 34 -6.26 20.39 6.88
C PHE A 34 -5.38 20.78 8.10
N GLU A 35 -4.95 19.77 8.87
CA GLU A 35 -4.04 19.88 10.01
C GLU A 35 -2.67 20.49 9.68
N LEU A 36 -2.22 20.41 8.43
CA LEU A 36 -0.93 20.92 7.98
C LEU A 36 -1.01 22.35 7.40
N SER A 37 -2.22 22.89 7.23
CA SER A 37 -2.41 24.19 6.62
C SER A 37 -2.10 25.35 7.60
N PRO A 38 -1.51 26.46 7.14
CA PRO A 38 -1.25 27.59 8.03
C PRO A 38 -2.56 28.19 8.51
N LEU A 39 -2.74 28.23 9.84
CA LEU A 39 -3.99 28.71 10.46
C LEU A 39 -3.98 30.22 10.74
N THR A 40 -2.80 30.85 10.75
CA THR A 40 -2.64 32.28 11.06
C THR A 40 -2.22 33.08 9.83
N ASP A 41 -2.58 34.37 9.83
CA ASP A 41 -2.16 35.30 8.77
C ASP A 41 -0.63 35.37 8.64
N LYS A 42 0.10 35.25 9.76
CA LYS A 42 1.57 35.30 9.77
C LYS A 42 2.18 34.06 9.14
N ASP A 43 1.68 32.87 9.49
CA ASP A 43 2.18 31.62 8.91
C ASP A 43 1.82 31.55 7.43
N THR A 44 0.61 31.98 7.06
CA THR A 44 0.18 32.09 5.65
C THR A 44 1.11 33.01 4.86
N ALA A 45 1.47 34.17 5.41
CA ALA A 45 2.43 35.09 4.79
C ALA A 45 3.84 34.46 4.63
N LEU A 46 4.28 33.65 5.59
CA LEU A 46 5.56 32.93 5.52
C LEU A 46 5.54 31.81 4.48
N PHE A 47 4.42 31.09 4.33
CA PHE A 47 4.22 30.08 3.28
C PHE A 47 4.25 30.72 1.89
N LEU A 48 3.49 31.79 1.70
CA LEU A 48 3.49 32.57 0.45
C LEU A 48 4.89 33.12 0.14
N ALA A 49 5.62 33.61 1.16
CA ALA A 49 6.99 34.06 0.97
C ALA A 49 7.91 32.93 0.51
N ALA A 50 7.80 31.74 1.10
CA ALA A 50 8.64 30.59 0.73
C ALA A 50 8.46 30.22 -0.75
N VAL A 51 7.23 30.18 -1.24
CA VAL A 51 6.92 29.82 -2.64
C VAL A 51 7.54 30.82 -3.64
N THR A 52 7.68 32.09 -3.25
CA THR A 52 8.31 33.14 -4.07
C THR A 52 9.84 33.16 -4.04
N MET A 53 10.48 32.30 -3.24
CA MET A 53 11.93 32.33 -3.09
C MET A 53 12.66 31.83 -4.35
N HIS A 54 13.71 32.56 -4.72
CA HIS A 54 14.65 32.15 -5.76
C HIS A 54 16.08 32.25 -5.23
N HIS A 55 16.89 31.21 -5.42
CA HIS A 55 18.32 31.18 -5.03
C HIS A 55 18.60 31.67 -3.59
N HIS A 56 17.80 31.23 -2.61
CA HIS A 56 17.92 31.59 -1.18
C HIS A 56 17.61 33.05 -0.85
N GLN A 57 17.02 33.79 -1.77
CA GLN A 57 16.60 35.17 -1.55
C GLN A 57 15.09 35.28 -1.64
N ILE A 58 14.51 35.90 -0.61
CA ILE A 58 13.13 36.37 -0.64
C ILE A 58 13.13 37.66 -1.44
N ASP A 59 12.23 37.75 -2.43
CA ASP A 59 12.04 38.96 -3.21
C ASP A 59 11.93 40.19 -2.29
N THR A 60 12.59 41.27 -2.66
CA THR A 60 12.59 42.50 -1.87
C THR A 60 11.17 43.04 -1.72
N GLN A 61 10.33 42.93 -2.76
CA GLN A 61 8.93 43.31 -2.72
C GLN A 61 8.15 42.49 -1.69
N VAL A 62 8.31 41.16 -1.69
CA VAL A 62 7.65 40.24 -0.74
C VAL A 62 8.08 40.58 0.70
N ARG A 63 9.38 40.79 0.90
CA ARG A 63 9.96 41.12 2.21
C ARG A 63 9.44 42.44 2.76
N ASP A 64 9.34 43.47 1.91
CA ASP A 64 8.85 44.79 2.31
C ASP A 64 7.35 44.74 2.64
N ILE A 65 6.54 44.01 1.85
CA ILE A 65 5.12 43.79 2.14
C ILE A 65 4.93 43.16 3.52
N ILE A 66 5.69 42.10 3.82
CA ILE A 66 5.57 41.38 5.10
C ILE A 66 6.02 42.26 6.27
N ARG A 67 7.14 42.98 6.12
CA ARG A 67 7.63 43.89 7.15
C ARG A 67 6.63 44.99 7.45
N ASP A 68 6.04 45.57 6.42
CA ASP A 68 5.13 46.69 6.58
C ASP A 68 3.80 46.23 7.19
N ALA A 69 3.25 45.08 6.77
CA ALA A 69 1.95 44.60 7.24
C ALA A 69 2.02 43.93 8.62
N PHE A 70 3.03 43.08 8.86
CA PHE A 70 3.09 42.21 10.05
C PHE A 70 4.19 42.60 11.06
N GLY A 71 5.02 43.59 10.73
CA GLY A 71 6.04 44.13 11.63
C GLY A 71 7.28 43.24 11.80
N PHE A 72 7.52 42.28 10.91
CA PHE A 72 8.71 41.42 10.95
C PHE A 72 9.34 41.23 9.58
N THR A 73 10.65 41.00 9.54
CA THR A 73 11.36 40.68 8.29
C THR A 73 11.41 39.16 8.13
N PRO A 74 10.80 38.60 7.08
CA PRO A 74 10.85 37.16 6.86
C PRO A 74 12.30 36.74 6.58
N ASN A 75 12.72 35.65 7.20
CA ASN A 75 14.03 35.03 7.03
C ASN A 75 13.91 33.50 7.09
N PHE A 76 14.99 32.80 6.72
CA PHE A 76 14.94 31.34 6.66
C PHE A 76 14.53 30.68 7.98
N PRO A 77 15.13 30.99 9.15
CA PRO A 77 14.68 30.41 10.41
C PRO A 77 13.20 30.62 10.72
N THR A 78 12.64 31.79 10.39
CA THR A 78 11.21 32.04 10.60
C THR A 78 10.33 31.25 9.64
N ILE A 79 10.77 31.07 8.39
CA ILE A 79 10.08 30.25 7.39
C ILE A 79 10.14 28.79 7.82
N GLU A 80 11.33 28.25 8.11
CA GLU A 80 11.51 26.86 8.51
C GLU A 80 10.67 26.52 9.77
N LYS A 81 10.59 27.44 10.72
CA LYS A 81 9.73 27.28 11.90
C LYS A 81 8.25 27.19 11.54
N ALA A 82 7.76 28.04 10.63
CA ALA A 82 6.36 27.96 10.18
C ALA A 82 6.08 26.65 9.42
N PHE A 83 7.10 26.11 8.75
CA PHE A 83 7.04 24.88 7.98
C PHE A 83 7.37 23.62 8.79
N GLN A 84 7.57 23.66 10.11
CA GLN A 84 8.14 22.52 10.84
C GLN A 84 7.35 21.21 10.60
N GLU A 85 6.03 21.23 10.82
CA GLU A 85 5.15 20.07 10.65
C GLU A 85 5.03 19.64 9.17
N VAL A 86 4.86 20.61 8.26
CA VAL A 86 4.81 20.37 6.81
C VAL A 86 6.13 19.79 6.29
N THR A 87 7.26 20.26 6.81
CA THR A 87 8.59 19.81 6.40
C THR A 87 8.82 18.37 6.82
N GLU A 88 8.38 17.97 8.00
CA GLU A 88 8.46 16.57 8.44
C GLU A 88 7.67 15.65 7.50
N VAL A 89 6.45 16.05 7.14
CA VAL A 89 5.61 15.31 6.19
C VAL A 89 6.24 15.29 4.80
N LEU A 90 6.63 16.44 4.25
CA LEU A 90 7.26 16.52 2.94
C LEU A 90 8.59 15.78 2.88
N ARG A 91 9.38 15.76 3.96
CA ARG A 91 10.63 14.99 4.03
C ARG A 91 10.42 13.49 4.04
N ALA A 92 9.26 13.01 4.49
CA ALA A 92 8.88 11.59 4.35
C ALA A 92 8.70 11.20 2.87
N TYR A 93 8.33 12.15 2.01
CA TYR A 93 8.15 11.94 0.57
C TYR A 93 9.36 12.39 -0.25
N ARG A 94 10.17 13.30 0.27
CA ARG A 94 11.34 13.88 -0.37
C ARG A 94 12.40 14.23 0.67
N ALA A 95 13.35 13.32 0.88
CA ALA A 95 14.35 13.42 1.94
C ALA A 95 15.20 14.71 1.92
N ASP A 96 15.36 15.35 0.75
CA ASP A 96 16.10 16.61 0.58
C ASP A 96 15.23 17.87 0.64
N PHE A 97 13.94 17.76 0.98
CA PHE A 97 13.04 18.91 1.03
C PHE A 97 13.49 19.95 2.08
N THR A 98 13.55 21.20 1.62
CA THR A 98 13.77 22.37 2.45
C THR A 98 13.10 23.59 1.82
N PRO A 99 12.46 24.47 2.62
CA PRO A 99 11.87 25.71 2.12
C PRO A 99 12.84 26.63 1.35
N LEU A 100 14.16 26.43 1.49
CA LEU A 100 15.19 27.18 0.75
C LEU A 100 15.44 26.73 -0.68
N TYR A 101 15.20 25.45 -0.97
CA TYR A 101 15.59 24.79 -2.21
C TYR A 101 14.38 24.07 -2.84
N MET A 102 13.23 24.74 -2.83
CA MET A 102 12.02 24.19 -3.43
C MET A 102 12.14 24.15 -4.95
N ASN A 103 11.96 22.97 -5.54
CA ASN A 103 11.74 22.85 -6.98
C ASN A 103 10.29 23.20 -7.33
N GLU A 104 9.92 23.17 -8.61
CA GLU A 104 8.57 23.54 -9.04
C GLU A 104 7.48 22.59 -8.50
N GLN A 105 7.81 21.33 -8.25
CA GLN A 105 6.89 20.35 -7.66
C GLN A 105 6.65 20.62 -6.17
N ASP A 106 7.71 20.91 -5.41
CA ASP A 106 7.60 21.31 -4.00
C ASP A 106 6.73 22.57 -3.85
N LYS A 107 6.92 23.55 -4.75
CA LYS A 107 6.10 24.76 -4.77
C LYS A 107 4.64 24.43 -5.04
N ALA A 108 4.34 23.53 -5.98
CA ALA A 108 2.98 23.09 -6.26
C ALA A 108 2.31 22.45 -5.03
N TRP A 109 3.04 21.62 -4.25
CA TRP A 109 2.55 21.07 -2.98
C TRP A 109 2.27 22.14 -1.92
N VAL A 110 3.20 23.08 -1.74
CA VAL A 110 3.02 24.15 -0.76
C VAL A 110 1.82 25.03 -1.13
N ARG A 111 1.56 25.25 -2.42
CA ARG A 111 0.33 25.92 -2.89
C ARG A 111 -0.93 25.11 -2.59
N GLY A 112 -0.89 23.79 -2.70
CA GLY A 112 -2.01 22.91 -2.30
C GLY A 112 -2.32 22.97 -0.81
N ILE A 113 -1.28 22.96 0.04
CA ILE A 113 -1.42 23.14 1.49
C ILE A 113 -2.00 24.53 1.81
N LEU A 114 -1.52 25.58 1.13
CA LEU A 114 -2.04 26.94 1.24
C LEU A 114 -3.52 27.04 0.86
N LEU A 115 -3.98 26.29 -0.15
CA LEU A 115 -5.38 26.30 -0.56
C LEU A 115 -6.32 25.78 0.53
N SER A 116 -5.83 24.87 1.37
CA SER A 116 -6.56 24.32 2.51
C SER A 116 -6.57 25.26 3.73
N SER A 117 -5.79 26.35 3.70
CA SER A 117 -5.73 27.32 4.80
C SER A 117 -7.06 28.06 4.96
N PRO A 118 -7.59 28.20 6.20
CA PRO A 118 -8.78 29.02 6.45
C PRO A 118 -8.56 30.50 6.08
N VAL A 119 -7.31 30.99 6.16
CA VAL A 119 -6.95 32.37 5.80
C VAL A 119 -7.11 32.59 4.29
N VAL A 120 -6.53 31.70 3.49
CA VAL A 120 -6.64 31.74 2.02
C VAL A 120 -8.10 31.55 1.58
N THR A 121 -8.78 30.59 2.20
CA THR A 121 -10.22 30.34 1.99
C THR A 121 -11.05 31.61 2.26
N SER A 122 -10.76 32.35 3.33
CA SER A 122 -11.41 33.62 3.62
C SER A 122 -11.10 34.72 2.62
N LEU A 123 -9.88 34.76 2.04
CA LEU A 123 -9.54 35.73 0.99
C LEU A 123 -10.32 35.46 -0.29
N ILE A 124 -10.47 34.18 -0.65
CA ILE A 124 -11.24 33.75 -1.82
C ILE A 124 -12.73 34.07 -1.63
N TYR A 125 -13.34 33.60 -0.54
CA TYR A 125 -14.78 33.85 -0.30
C TYR A 125 -15.09 35.32 -0.03
N GLY A 126 -14.14 36.07 0.52
CA GLY A 126 -14.23 37.53 0.67
C GLY A 126 -14.13 38.30 -0.65
N GLY A 127 -13.80 37.63 -1.75
CA GLY A 127 -13.61 38.25 -3.08
C GLY A 127 -12.36 39.13 -3.16
N HIS A 128 -11.37 38.89 -2.29
CA HIS A 128 -10.13 39.65 -2.26
C HIS A 128 -9.09 39.14 -3.26
N VAL A 129 -9.16 37.85 -3.61
CA VAL A 129 -8.27 37.19 -4.58
C VAL A 129 -9.07 36.31 -5.53
N GLN A 130 -8.44 35.88 -6.62
CA GLN A 130 -9.05 34.94 -7.57
C GLN A 130 -8.96 33.50 -7.07
N VAL A 131 -9.99 32.71 -7.39
CA VAL A 131 -9.95 31.25 -7.27
C VAL A 131 -8.84 30.74 -8.19
N PRO A 132 -7.93 29.88 -7.70
CA PRO A 132 -6.82 29.43 -8.50
C PRO A 132 -7.23 28.46 -9.60
N ILE A 133 -6.43 28.37 -10.66
CA ILE A 133 -6.59 27.34 -11.69
C ILE A 133 -5.94 26.05 -11.15
N THR A 134 -6.78 25.14 -10.67
CA THR A 134 -6.34 23.81 -10.23
C THR A 134 -6.22 22.89 -11.43
N GLU A 135 -5.03 22.41 -11.75
CA GLU A 135 -4.91 21.13 -12.46
C GLU A 135 -5.01 20.04 -11.40
N VAL A 136 -6.05 19.21 -11.46
CA VAL A 136 -6.15 18.00 -10.63
C VAL A 136 -5.21 16.94 -11.22
N THR A 137 -3.92 17.26 -11.30
CA THR A 137 -2.89 16.25 -11.35
C THR A 137 -2.69 15.82 -9.92
N ASN A 138 -3.31 14.69 -9.55
CA ASN A 138 -3.02 13.99 -8.32
C ASN A 138 -1.58 13.45 -8.43
N THR A 139 -0.58 14.32 -8.33
CA THR A 139 0.84 13.98 -8.31
C THR A 139 1.28 13.68 -6.89
N ASN A 140 0.49 12.85 -6.20
CA ASN A 140 0.94 12.11 -5.04
C ASN A 140 1.98 11.09 -5.53
N PRO A 141 3.30 11.29 -5.35
CA PRO A 141 4.35 10.55 -6.02
C PRO A 141 5.10 9.64 -5.05
N SER A 142 4.51 9.30 -3.90
CA SER A 142 4.95 8.07 -3.26
C SER A 142 4.10 6.95 -3.81
N SER A 143 4.76 6.05 -4.53
CA SER A 143 4.14 4.79 -4.90
C SER A 143 3.63 4.04 -3.67
N SER A 144 4.14 4.33 -2.46
CA SER A 144 3.59 3.88 -1.17
C SER A 144 2.17 4.39 -0.88
N ALA A 145 1.85 5.66 -1.15
CA ALA A 145 0.50 6.19 -0.98
C ALA A 145 -0.47 5.62 -2.02
N THR A 146 -0.04 5.51 -3.27
CA THR A 146 -0.81 4.83 -4.33
C THR A 146 -1.08 3.37 -3.98
N LEU A 147 -0.06 2.67 -3.47
CA LEU A 147 -0.16 1.29 -3.01
C LEU A 147 -1.16 1.15 -1.87
N LYS A 148 -1.08 2.00 -0.84
CA LYS A 148 -2.05 1.99 0.28
C LYS A 148 -3.47 2.29 -0.22
N ARG A 149 -3.64 3.30 -1.07
CA ARG A 149 -4.94 3.68 -1.63
C ARG A 149 -5.55 2.55 -2.45
N TYR A 150 -4.80 1.96 -3.38
CA TYR A 150 -5.30 0.84 -4.18
C TYR A 150 -5.60 -0.37 -3.31
N THR A 151 -4.76 -0.69 -2.33
CA THR A 151 -5.04 -1.76 -1.38
C THR A 151 -6.37 -1.53 -0.67
N GLN A 152 -6.61 -0.32 -0.14
CA GLN A 152 -7.87 0.01 0.53
C GLN A 152 -9.08 -0.11 -0.41
N LEU A 153 -9.01 0.47 -1.61
CA LEU A 153 -10.10 0.43 -2.58
C LEU A 153 -10.45 -1.00 -2.99
N LEU A 154 -9.45 -1.87 -3.12
CA LEU A 154 -9.64 -3.29 -3.41
C LEU A 154 -10.25 -4.04 -2.21
N VAL A 155 -9.83 -3.74 -0.97
CA VAL A 155 -10.43 -4.30 0.25
C VAL A 155 -11.90 -3.89 0.35
N ASP A 156 -12.21 -2.62 0.13
CA ASP A 156 -13.59 -2.09 0.17
C ASP A 156 -14.47 -2.78 -0.90
N ALA A 157 -13.92 -3.04 -2.09
CA ALA A 157 -14.62 -3.75 -3.17
C ALA A 157 -14.90 -5.23 -2.85
N CYS A 158 -14.14 -5.85 -1.95
CA CYS A 158 -14.36 -7.23 -1.53
C CYS A 158 -15.58 -7.40 -0.60
N ASP A 159 -16.05 -6.31 0.02
CA ASP A 159 -17.18 -6.29 0.95
C ASP A 159 -17.07 -7.39 2.04
N PHE A 160 -15.91 -7.48 2.67
CA PHE A 160 -15.66 -8.45 3.74
C PHE A 160 -16.55 -8.17 4.95
N THR A 161 -17.02 -9.23 5.59
CA THR A 161 -17.89 -9.20 6.76
C THR A 161 -17.26 -9.92 7.95
N GLU A 162 -17.84 -9.80 9.15
CA GLU A 162 -17.31 -10.50 10.34
C GLU A 162 -17.35 -12.03 10.16
N HIS A 163 -18.28 -12.51 9.34
CA HIS A 163 -18.35 -13.92 9.00
C HIS A 163 -17.11 -14.40 8.25
N ASP A 164 -16.42 -13.53 7.52
CA ASP A 164 -15.24 -13.85 6.73
C ASP A 164 -13.98 -13.99 7.59
N LEU A 165 -13.97 -13.44 8.81
CA LEU A 165 -12.88 -13.60 9.78
C LEU A 165 -12.86 -14.99 10.44
N HIS A 166 -13.94 -15.75 10.30
CA HIS A 166 -14.11 -17.01 10.99
C HIS A 166 -14.36 -18.15 10.01
N VAL A 167 -13.62 -19.24 10.19
CA VAL A 167 -13.87 -20.49 9.46
C VAL A 167 -14.87 -21.29 10.27
N CYS A 168 -16.07 -21.49 9.75
CA CYS A 168 -17.04 -22.36 10.38
C CYS A 168 -16.66 -23.83 10.17
N GLN A 169 -17.25 -24.72 10.97
CA GLN A 169 -16.90 -26.14 10.93
C GLN A 169 -17.07 -26.75 9.53
N ASN A 170 -18.12 -26.40 8.79
CA ASN A 170 -18.35 -26.90 7.44
C ASN A 170 -17.24 -26.48 6.46
N GLU A 171 -16.82 -25.21 6.52
CA GLU A 171 -15.71 -24.70 5.71
C GLU A 171 -14.39 -25.39 6.08
N MET A 172 -14.14 -25.67 7.37
CA MET A 172 -12.98 -26.46 7.79
C MET A 172 -12.99 -27.86 7.18
N TRP A 173 -14.16 -28.51 7.12
CA TRP A 173 -14.32 -29.81 6.47
C TRP A 173 -14.03 -29.75 4.97
N GLU A 174 -14.57 -28.75 4.27
CA GLU A 174 -14.39 -28.58 2.83
C GLU A 174 -12.93 -28.27 2.46
N ILE A 175 -12.31 -27.32 3.15
CA ILE A 175 -10.89 -26.98 2.96
C ILE A 175 -10.00 -28.17 3.34
N GLY A 176 -10.31 -28.85 4.45
CA GLY A 176 -9.56 -30.00 4.93
C GLY A 176 -9.59 -31.18 3.95
N ALA A 177 -10.76 -31.50 3.41
CA ALA A 177 -10.91 -32.54 2.39
C ALA A 177 -10.14 -32.19 1.11
N TYR A 178 -10.26 -30.96 0.63
CA TYR A 178 -9.52 -30.47 -0.53
C TYR A 178 -8.00 -30.55 -0.34
N ALA A 179 -7.51 -30.10 0.81
CA ALA A 179 -6.08 -30.14 1.14
C ALA A 179 -5.56 -31.56 1.28
N SER A 180 -6.35 -32.47 1.88
CA SER A 180 -6.01 -33.89 1.99
C SER A 180 -5.81 -34.55 0.63
N GLU A 181 -6.75 -34.35 -0.31
CA GLU A 181 -6.64 -34.87 -1.67
C GLU A 181 -5.35 -34.41 -2.37
N ARG A 182 -4.92 -33.18 -2.07
CA ARG A 182 -3.79 -32.55 -2.71
C ARG A 182 -2.44 -32.87 -2.07
N PHE A 183 -2.35 -32.82 -0.74
CA PHE A 183 -1.08 -32.84 -0.02
C PHE A 183 -0.79 -34.16 0.70
N ASP A 184 -1.78 -35.01 1.03
CA ASP A 184 -1.51 -36.22 1.82
C ASP A 184 -0.47 -37.14 1.17
N GLY A 185 -0.57 -37.32 -0.16
CA GLY A 185 0.39 -38.12 -0.91
C GLY A 185 1.82 -37.56 -0.85
N LEU A 186 1.95 -36.24 -0.90
CA LEU A 186 3.21 -35.53 -0.80
C LEU A 186 3.80 -35.62 0.62
N LEU A 187 3.00 -35.33 1.64
CA LEU A 187 3.46 -35.34 3.03
C LEU A 187 3.84 -36.75 3.47
N ARG A 188 3.04 -37.78 3.13
CA ARG A 188 3.39 -39.19 3.43
C ARG A 188 4.64 -39.65 2.69
N MET A 189 4.94 -39.08 1.53
CA MET A 189 6.19 -39.36 0.83
C MET A 189 7.38 -38.74 1.55
N ILE A 190 7.26 -37.51 2.06
CA ILE A 190 8.30 -36.86 2.88
C ILE A 190 8.51 -37.64 4.18
N ASP A 191 7.44 -38.04 4.87
CA ASP A 191 7.49 -38.77 6.16
C ASP A 191 8.21 -40.13 6.07
N ARG A 192 8.09 -40.82 4.93
CA ARG A 192 8.69 -42.15 4.72
C ARG A 192 10.20 -42.11 4.53
N ASP A 193 10.76 -40.97 4.16
CA ASP A 193 12.19 -40.81 3.94
C ASP A 193 12.86 -40.35 5.24
N GLU A 194 13.19 -41.31 6.11
CA GLU A 194 13.91 -40.99 7.34
C GLU A 194 15.42 -40.80 7.11
N PRO A 195 16.06 -39.78 7.72
CA PRO A 195 15.43 -38.71 8.51
C PRO A 195 14.97 -37.51 7.68
N HIS A 196 15.40 -37.35 6.42
CA HIS A 196 15.04 -36.20 5.59
C HIS A 196 14.98 -36.53 4.09
N LEU A 197 14.13 -35.81 3.37
CA LEU A 197 14.18 -35.72 1.93
C LEU A 197 15.35 -34.79 1.52
N PRO A 198 16.35 -35.26 0.76
CA PRO A 198 17.53 -34.45 0.44
C PRO A 198 17.18 -33.28 -0.49
N LEU A 199 17.35 -32.05 0.01
CA LEU A 199 17.28 -30.81 -0.76
C LEU A 199 18.72 -30.43 -1.11
N HIS A 200 19.15 -30.64 -2.35
CA HIS A 200 20.53 -30.37 -2.74
C HIS A 200 20.63 -28.94 -3.29
N PRO A 201 21.30 -27.99 -2.61
CA PRO A 201 21.33 -26.58 -3.05
C PRO A 201 22.11 -26.33 -4.36
N TYR A 202 22.80 -27.36 -4.87
CA TYR A 202 23.56 -27.35 -6.13
C TYR A 202 23.31 -28.61 -6.98
N GLY A 203 22.32 -29.44 -6.62
CA GLY A 203 22.10 -30.75 -7.24
C GLY A 203 20.88 -30.78 -8.16
N GLN A 204 20.62 -31.96 -8.73
CA GLN A 204 19.41 -32.17 -9.51
C GLN A 204 18.18 -32.15 -8.59
N PRO A 205 17.05 -31.60 -9.07
CA PRO A 205 15.78 -31.62 -8.34
C PRO A 205 15.41 -33.05 -7.90
N ASP A 206 14.87 -33.24 -6.67
CA ASP A 206 14.38 -34.56 -6.25
C ASP A 206 13.29 -35.06 -7.25
N PRO A 207 13.48 -36.23 -7.89
CA PRO A 207 12.57 -36.70 -8.94
C PRO A 207 11.13 -36.90 -8.48
N ARG A 208 10.89 -37.08 -7.18
CA ARG A 208 9.56 -37.33 -6.63
C ARG A 208 8.81 -36.04 -6.37
N LEU A 209 9.50 -35.01 -5.86
CA LEU A 209 8.95 -33.66 -5.81
C LEU A 209 8.66 -33.14 -7.22
N ALA A 210 9.59 -33.36 -8.17
CA ALA A 210 9.37 -33.01 -9.57
C ALA A 210 8.12 -33.69 -10.14
N ARG A 211 7.95 -34.99 -9.88
CA ARG A 211 6.75 -35.73 -10.31
C ARG A 211 5.47 -35.20 -9.66
N TRP A 212 5.50 -34.80 -8.38
CA TRP A 212 4.33 -34.21 -7.74
C TRP A 212 3.98 -32.87 -8.40
N ILE A 213 4.96 -32.01 -8.63
CA ILE A 213 4.77 -30.71 -9.32
C ILE A 213 4.17 -30.92 -10.71
N ASP A 214 4.74 -31.85 -11.49
CA ASP A 214 4.25 -32.16 -12.85
C ASP A 214 2.78 -32.60 -12.91
N ASN A 215 2.29 -33.22 -11.84
CA ASN A 215 0.92 -33.73 -11.77
C ASN A 215 -0.06 -32.75 -11.13
N ASN A 216 0.40 -31.86 -10.25
CA ASN A 216 -0.49 -31.05 -9.40
C ASN A 216 -0.37 -29.55 -9.66
N ALA A 217 0.79 -29.06 -10.08
CA ALA A 217 1.05 -27.65 -10.39
C ALA A 217 1.84 -27.51 -11.71
N PRO A 218 1.31 -28.05 -12.83
CA PRO A 218 2.01 -28.07 -14.11
C PRO A 218 2.35 -26.67 -14.65
N GLU A 219 1.67 -25.63 -14.18
CA GLU A 219 1.88 -24.22 -14.53
C GLU A 219 3.28 -23.76 -14.11
N LEU A 220 3.86 -24.35 -13.05
CA LEU A 220 5.21 -24.03 -12.59
C LEU A 220 6.32 -24.45 -13.58
N ARG A 221 6.00 -25.19 -14.65
CA ARG A 221 6.95 -25.60 -15.69
C ARG A 221 7.64 -24.43 -16.41
N MET A 222 7.06 -23.23 -16.33
CA MET A 222 7.69 -22.02 -16.84
C MET A 222 8.97 -21.64 -16.08
N PHE A 223 9.15 -22.14 -14.86
CA PHE A 223 10.31 -21.89 -14.02
C PHE A 223 11.33 -23.01 -14.15
N ASN A 224 12.59 -22.70 -13.81
CA ASN A 224 13.60 -23.76 -13.75
C ASN A 224 13.26 -24.77 -12.63
N PRO A 225 13.58 -26.06 -12.79
CA PRO A 225 13.16 -27.11 -11.86
C PRO A 225 13.58 -26.90 -10.40
N GLN A 226 14.73 -26.27 -10.16
CA GLN A 226 15.19 -25.97 -8.80
C GLN A 226 14.27 -24.93 -8.13
N MET A 227 13.90 -23.89 -8.88
CA MET A 227 13.01 -22.84 -8.39
C MET A 227 11.61 -23.39 -8.08
N GLN A 228 11.11 -24.33 -8.90
CA GLN A 228 9.83 -25.00 -8.63
C GLN A 228 9.84 -25.73 -7.28
N GLN A 229 10.92 -26.46 -6.96
CA GLN A 229 11.05 -27.16 -5.68
C GLN A 229 11.19 -26.21 -4.50
N THR A 230 12.00 -25.15 -4.65
CA THR A 230 12.13 -24.12 -3.61
C THR A 230 10.79 -23.46 -3.32
N MET A 231 10.00 -23.13 -4.35
CA MET A 231 8.66 -22.56 -4.19
C MET A 231 7.72 -23.53 -3.47
N LEU A 232 7.69 -24.80 -3.87
CA LEU A 232 6.88 -25.83 -3.20
C LEU A 232 7.23 -25.94 -1.71
N VAL A 233 8.51 -26.07 -1.37
CA VAL A 233 8.96 -26.21 0.01
C VAL A 233 8.68 -24.95 0.82
N ALA A 234 8.85 -23.75 0.24
CA ALA A 234 8.52 -22.49 0.89
C ALA A 234 7.01 -22.39 1.22
N VAL A 235 6.14 -22.77 0.29
CA VAL A 235 4.68 -22.78 0.49
C VAL A 235 4.28 -23.77 1.57
N LEU A 236 4.82 -24.99 1.54
CA LEU A 236 4.59 -25.97 2.61
C LEU A 236 5.11 -25.48 3.96
N GLY A 237 6.24 -24.77 3.98
CA GLY A 237 6.80 -24.14 5.17
C GLY A 237 5.90 -23.09 5.80
N ARG A 238 5.23 -22.25 4.99
CA ARG A 238 4.28 -21.24 5.48
C ARG A 238 3.08 -21.85 6.20
N ALA A 239 2.55 -22.95 5.67
CA ALA A 239 1.48 -23.71 6.32
C ALA A 239 1.96 -24.58 7.49
N TYR A 240 3.23 -24.47 7.88
CA TYR A 240 3.88 -25.36 8.84
C TYR A 240 3.74 -26.83 8.49
N LEU A 241 3.65 -27.20 7.21
CA LEU A 241 3.54 -28.60 6.77
C LEU A 241 4.90 -29.27 6.57
N ALA A 242 5.94 -28.48 6.29
CA ALA A 242 7.29 -28.97 6.16
C ALA A 242 8.30 -27.97 6.75
N SER A 243 9.46 -28.47 7.18
CA SER A 243 10.60 -27.65 7.59
C SER A 243 11.87 -28.12 6.90
N VAL A 244 12.89 -27.27 6.88
CA VAL A 244 14.24 -27.61 6.40
C VAL A 244 15.15 -27.74 7.61
N ASP A 245 15.75 -28.92 7.83
CA ASP A 245 16.69 -29.11 8.94
C ASP A 245 17.93 -28.24 8.71
N PRO A 246 18.23 -27.27 9.60
CA PRO A 246 19.35 -26.36 9.44
C PRO A 246 20.72 -27.05 9.45
N ARG A 247 20.82 -28.30 9.95
CA ARG A 247 22.08 -29.05 10.04
C ARG A 247 22.47 -29.72 8.74
N CYS A 248 21.49 -30.16 7.95
CA CYS A 248 21.72 -30.97 6.76
C CYS A 248 21.04 -30.43 5.49
N GLY A 249 20.15 -29.44 5.62
CA GLY A 249 19.40 -28.86 4.51
C GLY A 249 18.29 -29.75 3.95
N GLY A 250 17.98 -30.89 4.59
CA GLY A 250 16.92 -31.80 4.15
C GLY A 250 15.52 -31.34 4.59
N VAL A 251 14.49 -31.71 3.81
CA VAL A 251 13.08 -31.45 4.16
C VAL A 251 12.56 -32.53 5.10
N GLU A 252 11.88 -32.13 6.16
CA GLU A 252 11.17 -33.01 7.10
C GLU A 252 9.73 -32.55 7.30
N LEU A 253 8.88 -33.45 7.79
CA LEU A 253 7.54 -33.10 8.26
C LEU A 253 7.60 -32.51 9.67
N THR A 254 6.81 -31.45 9.87
CA THR A 254 6.52 -30.91 11.20
C THR A 254 5.53 -31.81 11.95
N ASP A 255 5.39 -31.57 13.25
CA ASP A 255 4.33 -32.22 14.03
C ASP A 255 2.92 -31.78 13.62
N TYR A 256 2.77 -30.55 13.13
CA TYR A 256 1.51 -30.05 12.59
C TYR A 256 1.09 -30.82 11.33
N ALA A 257 2.02 -31.08 10.39
CA ALA A 257 1.72 -31.93 9.23
C ALA A 257 1.29 -33.34 9.63
N ARG A 258 1.92 -33.93 10.66
CA ARG A 258 1.52 -35.25 11.17
C ARG A 258 0.11 -35.21 11.77
N ALA A 259 -0.28 -34.11 12.42
CA ALA A 259 -1.65 -33.91 12.89
C ALA A 259 -2.65 -33.80 11.72
N CYS A 260 -2.31 -33.06 10.65
CA CYS A 260 -3.11 -32.97 9.44
C CYS A 260 -3.31 -34.33 8.74
N LEU A 261 -2.25 -35.16 8.70
CA LEU A 261 -2.33 -36.53 8.16
C LEU A 261 -3.19 -37.49 9.00
N ALA A 262 -3.40 -37.17 10.28
CA ALA A 262 -4.25 -37.93 11.19
C ALA A 262 -5.71 -37.45 11.14
N ASP A 263 -5.93 -36.15 11.00
CA ASP A 263 -7.24 -35.51 10.88
C ASP A 263 -7.16 -34.29 9.96
N SER A 264 -7.80 -34.41 8.80
CA SER A 264 -7.74 -33.42 7.72
C SER A 264 -8.34 -32.08 8.08
N LEU A 265 -9.16 -31.98 9.14
CA LEU A 265 -9.65 -30.70 9.65
C LEU A 265 -8.53 -29.76 10.07
N HIS A 266 -7.39 -30.30 10.49
CA HIS A 266 -6.24 -29.50 10.88
C HIS A 266 -5.61 -28.77 9.70
N TYR A 267 -5.88 -29.14 8.44
CA TYR A 267 -5.33 -28.40 7.30
C TYR A 267 -5.88 -26.98 7.19
N ALA A 268 -7.13 -26.74 7.60
CA ALA A 268 -7.80 -25.48 7.27
C ALA A 268 -7.04 -24.23 7.75
N PRO A 269 -6.57 -24.12 9.01
CA PRO A 269 -5.76 -22.98 9.44
C PRO A 269 -4.47 -22.81 8.62
N GLY A 270 -3.68 -23.87 8.44
CA GLY A 270 -2.41 -23.81 7.71
C GLY A 270 -2.57 -23.47 6.23
N ILE A 271 -3.66 -23.91 5.58
CA ILE A 271 -3.97 -23.55 4.20
C ILE A 271 -4.29 -22.07 4.07
N LEU A 272 -5.02 -21.49 5.04
CA LEU A 272 -5.29 -20.06 5.05
C LEU A 272 -4.02 -19.23 5.25
N ASP A 273 -3.03 -19.74 5.98
CA ASP A 273 -1.74 -19.07 6.21
C ASP A 273 -0.77 -19.18 5.01
N MET A 274 -1.07 -20.02 4.01
CA MET A 274 -0.26 -20.09 2.78
C MET A 274 -0.34 -18.81 1.95
N LEU A 275 -1.44 -18.06 2.05
CA LEU A 275 -1.70 -16.86 1.27
C LEU A 275 -2.17 -15.71 2.16
N PRO A 276 -1.79 -14.47 1.86
CA PRO A 276 -0.80 -14.09 0.86
C PRO A 276 0.63 -14.42 1.32
N VAL A 277 1.53 -14.60 0.36
CA VAL A 277 2.96 -14.77 0.57
C VAL A 277 3.61 -13.41 0.80
N THR A 278 4.24 -13.26 1.97
CA THR A 278 5.00 -12.08 2.40
C THR A 278 6.34 -12.54 2.96
N MET A 279 7.47 -11.98 2.50
CA MET A 279 8.78 -12.28 3.09
C MET A 279 9.18 -11.23 4.12
N HIS A 280 8.75 -10.00 3.91
CA HIS A 280 9.02 -8.84 4.77
C HIS A 280 7.74 -8.02 5.04
N GLU A 281 7.76 -7.15 6.04
CA GLU A 281 6.60 -6.32 6.41
C GLU A 281 6.32 -5.20 5.39
N ASP A 282 7.37 -4.66 4.78
CA ASP A 282 7.33 -3.62 3.73
C ASP A 282 6.72 -4.13 2.41
N GLU A 283 6.75 -5.43 2.20
CA GLU A 283 6.20 -6.15 1.05
C GLU A 283 4.69 -6.43 1.14
N ALA A 284 4.11 -6.32 2.34
CA ALA A 284 2.78 -6.86 2.63
C ALA A 284 1.68 -6.27 1.74
N SER A 285 1.73 -4.96 1.47
CA SER A 285 0.71 -4.29 0.64
C SER A 285 0.70 -4.78 -0.81
N ILE A 286 1.86 -5.07 -1.42
CA ILE A 286 1.93 -5.63 -2.78
C ILE A 286 1.34 -7.04 -2.79
N ALA A 287 1.69 -7.87 -1.80
CA ALA A 287 1.15 -9.22 -1.68
C ALA A 287 -0.37 -9.23 -1.47
N TYR A 288 -0.90 -8.29 -0.67
CA TYR A 288 -2.34 -8.11 -0.50
C TYR A 288 -3.00 -7.70 -1.81
N MET A 289 -2.46 -6.70 -2.50
CA MET A 289 -3.03 -6.24 -3.77
C MET A 289 -3.10 -7.34 -4.82
N ASP A 290 -2.02 -8.09 -5.02
CA ASP A 290 -2.00 -9.21 -5.98
C ASP A 290 -3.13 -10.24 -5.69
N ASN A 291 -3.29 -10.62 -4.42
CA ASN A 291 -4.32 -11.58 -4.04
C ASN A 291 -5.74 -11.00 -4.05
N LEU A 292 -5.93 -9.72 -3.71
CA LEU A 292 -7.22 -9.02 -3.83
C LEU A 292 -7.65 -8.90 -5.30
N ILE A 293 -6.72 -8.53 -6.18
CA ILE A 293 -6.92 -8.46 -7.62
C ILE A 293 -7.35 -9.83 -8.16
N ALA A 294 -6.69 -10.90 -7.71
CA ALA A 294 -7.08 -12.25 -8.10
C ALA A 294 -8.44 -12.68 -7.51
N TYR A 295 -8.77 -12.27 -6.28
CA TYR A 295 -10.07 -12.57 -5.69
C TYR A 295 -11.22 -11.85 -6.41
N LEU A 296 -11.05 -10.59 -6.77
CA LEU A 296 -12.05 -9.76 -7.44
C LEU A 296 -12.18 -10.05 -8.94
N GLY A 297 -11.07 -10.45 -9.58
CA GLY A 297 -10.97 -10.51 -11.03
C GLY A 297 -10.69 -9.15 -11.68
N GLN A 298 -10.33 -9.16 -12.96
CA GLN A 298 -9.82 -7.98 -13.65
C GLN A 298 -10.80 -6.80 -13.72
N SER A 299 -12.05 -7.05 -14.10
CA SER A 299 -13.02 -5.97 -14.31
C SER A 299 -13.36 -5.24 -13.01
N GLU A 300 -13.50 -5.99 -11.91
CA GLU A 300 -13.85 -5.43 -10.62
C GLU A 300 -12.65 -4.73 -9.96
N ALA A 301 -11.44 -5.31 -10.07
CA ALA A 301 -10.22 -4.65 -9.64
C ALA A 301 -9.98 -3.32 -10.38
N ALA A 302 -10.17 -3.30 -11.70
CA ALA A 302 -10.03 -2.08 -12.51
C ALA A 302 -11.03 -1.00 -12.08
N ARG A 303 -12.29 -1.40 -11.84
CA ARG A 303 -13.35 -0.51 -11.34
C ARG A 303 -13.00 0.08 -9.98
N ALA A 304 -12.51 -0.74 -9.05
CA ALA A 304 -12.13 -0.32 -7.71
C ALA A 304 -10.94 0.64 -7.72
N MET A 305 -9.88 0.31 -8.47
CA MET A 305 -8.67 1.13 -8.57
C MET A 305 -8.88 2.40 -9.40
N GLY A 306 -9.91 2.46 -10.23
CA GLY A 306 -10.18 3.60 -11.12
C GLY A 306 -9.21 3.67 -12.31
N VAL A 307 -8.68 2.52 -12.75
CA VAL A 307 -7.72 2.40 -13.85
C VAL A 307 -8.32 1.64 -15.03
N PRO A 308 -7.78 1.78 -16.26
CA PRO A 308 -8.18 0.96 -17.37
C PRO A 308 -8.05 -0.55 -17.08
N ARG A 309 -8.99 -1.35 -17.59
CA ARG A 309 -9.02 -2.81 -17.40
C ARG A 309 -7.69 -3.48 -17.75
N ASP A 310 -7.12 -3.12 -18.89
CA ASP A 310 -5.91 -3.75 -19.43
C ASP A 310 -4.62 -3.27 -18.74
N THR A 311 -4.70 -2.31 -17.81
CA THR A 311 -3.53 -1.76 -17.12
C THR A 311 -3.39 -2.24 -15.68
N VAL A 312 -4.36 -2.97 -15.11
CA VAL A 312 -4.33 -3.42 -13.69
C VAL A 312 -3.02 -4.14 -13.33
N MET A 313 -2.61 -5.12 -14.14
CA MET A 313 -1.35 -5.85 -13.89
C MET A 313 -0.11 -5.01 -14.17
N HIS A 314 -0.19 -4.06 -15.10
CA HIS A 314 0.90 -3.12 -15.35
C HIS A 314 1.10 -2.19 -14.16
N GLU A 315 0.03 -1.64 -13.60
CA GLU A 315 0.05 -0.80 -12.40
C GLU A 315 0.65 -1.56 -11.20
N LEU A 316 0.18 -2.79 -10.95
CA LEU A 316 0.76 -3.63 -9.91
C LEU A 316 2.26 -3.86 -10.13
N HIS A 317 2.66 -4.15 -11.36
CA HIS A 317 4.07 -4.36 -11.70
C HIS A 317 4.92 -3.11 -11.47
N GLU A 318 4.46 -1.92 -11.88
CA GLU A 318 5.18 -0.66 -11.64
C GLU A 318 5.36 -0.39 -10.13
N LEU A 319 4.34 -0.67 -9.32
CA LEU A 319 4.43 -0.54 -7.86
C LEU A 319 5.43 -1.51 -7.22
N CYS A 320 5.76 -2.63 -7.87
CA CYS A 320 6.76 -3.58 -7.37
C CYS A 320 8.21 -3.09 -7.52
N HIS A 321 8.49 -2.14 -8.44
CA HIS A 321 9.84 -1.64 -8.74
C HIS A 321 10.22 -0.36 -7.99
N VAL A 322 9.40 0.01 -7.02
CA VAL A 322 9.58 1.19 -6.17
C VAL A 322 10.72 0.93 -5.17
N PRO A 323 11.64 1.89 -4.93
CA PRO A 323 12.79 1.68 -4.04
C PRO A 323 12.43 1.17 -2.64
N GLU A 324 11.35 1.67 -2.05
CA GLU A 324 10.84 1.28 -0.73
C GLU A 324 10.29 -0.15 -0.69
N THR A 325 9.98 -0.75 -1.84
CA THR A 325 9.46 -2.12 -1.97
C THR A 325 10.28 -2.91 -2.97
N ALA A 326 11.56 -2.59 -3.18
CA ALA A 326 12.37 -3.23 -4.22
C ALA A 326 12.55 -4.75 -4.02
N SER A 327 12.37 -5.23 -2.78
CA SER A 327 12.28 -6.65 -2.42
C SER A 327 11.00 -7.33 -2.95
N ALA A 328 9.94 -6.55 -3.20
CA ALA A 328 8.62 -7.00 -3.65
C ALA A 328 8.54 -7.39 -5.13
N ALA A 329 9.60 -7.14 -5.92
CA ALA A 329 9.64 -7.42 -7.36
C ALA A 329 9.27 -8.86 -7.72
N THR A 330 9.48 -9.82 -6.80
CA THR A 330 9.13 -11.22 -7.02
C THR A 330 7.82 -11.67 -6.39
N LEU A 331 7.14 -10.83 -5.62
CA LEU A 331 5.95 -11.26 -4.87
C LEU A 331 4.75 -11.65 -5.72
N PRO A 332 4.39 -10.94 -6.82
CA PRO A 332 3.29 -11.42 -7.67
C PRO A 332 3.56 -12.83 -8.20
N ARG A 333 4.83 -13.12 -8.52
CA ARG A 333 5.28 -14.46 -8.90
C ARG A 333 5.12 -15.47 -7.77
N ASP A 334 5.56 -15.12 -6.57
CA ASP A 334 5.56 -16.05 -5.44
C ASP A 334 4.12 -16.33 -4.95
N ASN A 335 3.25 -15.32 -4.97
CA ASN A 335 1.83 -15.46 -4.68
C ASN A 335 1.09 -16.27 -5.75
N TRP A 336 1.34 -16.02 -7.04
CA TRP A 336 0.80 -16.85 -8.11
C TRP A 336 1.26 -18.31 -7.98
N ALA A 337 2.56 -18.53 -7.71
CA ALA A 337 3.10 -19.88 -7.52
C ALA A 337 2.47 -20.58 -6.31
N ALA A 338 2.23 -19.87 -5.20
CA ALA A 338 1.53 -20.42 -4.05
C ALA A 338 0.08 -20.82 -4.38
N ARG A 339 -0.65 -19.98 -5.13
CA ARG A 339 -2.00 -20.31 -5.63
C ARG A 339 -1.99 -21.52 -6.59
N ALA A 340 -0.96 -21.66 -7.43
CA ALA A 340 -0.76 -22.82 -8.29
C ALA A 340 -0.42 -24.10 -7.50
N VAL A 341 0.46 -24.01 -6.48
CA VAL A 341 0.76 -25.12 -5.56
C VAL A 341 -0.49 -25.54 -4.79
N LEU A 342 -1.34 -24.61 -4.40
CA LEU A 342 -2.65 -24.87 -3.80
C LEU A 342 -3.68 -25.42 -4.78
N GLY A 343 -3.48 -25.29 -6.10
CA GLY A 343 -4.40 -25.79 -7.12
C GLY A 343 -5.63 -24.92 -7.32
N ILE A 344 -5.54 -23.67 -6.89
CA ILE A 344 -6.66 -22.73 -6.89
C ILE A 344 -6.56 -21.68 -7.99
N GLN A 345 -5.37 -21.52 -8.60
CA GLN A 345 -5.12 -20.63 -9.73
C GLN A 345 -5.61 -21.25 -11.04
N ARG A 346 -6.28 -20.47 -11.89
CA ARG A 346 -6.77 -20.89 -13.22
C ARG A 346 -6.11 -20.18 -14.39
N THR A 347 -5.64 -18.95 -14.18
CA THR A 347 -5.02 -18.13 -15.23
C THR A 347 -3.50 -18.06 -15.06
N ASP A 348 -2.81 -17.71 -16.15
CA ASP A 348 -1.37 -17.48 -16.12
C ASP A 348 -1.00 -16.23 -15.31
N ILE A 349 0.25 -16.18 -14.85
CA ILE A 349 0.78 -15.18 -13.90
C ILE A 349 0.60 -13.71 -14.31
N TRP A 350 0.60 -13.42 -15.61
CA TRP A 350 0.42 -12.06 -16.15
C TRP A 350 -0.89 -11.89 -16.92
N GLU A 351 -1.73 -12.92 -16.92
CA GLU A 351 -3.06 -12.89 -17.51
C GLU A 351 -4.09 -12.79 -16.39
N LEU A 352 -4.86 -11.70 -16.41
CA LEU A 352 -5.91 -11.49 -15.45
C LEU A 352 -7.25 -11.56 -16.19
N ASP A 353 -7.93 -12.70 -16.07
CA ASP A 353 -9.33 -12.81 -16.47
C ASP A 353 -10.25 -12.39 -15.32
N ASP A 354 -11.55 -12.36 -15.58
CA ASP A 354 -12.57 -12.08 -14.56
C ASP A 354 -12.77 -13.26 -13.59
N GLU A 355 -12.33 -14.47 -13.95
CA GLU A 355 -12.41 -15.68 -13.08
C GLU A 355 -11.04 -16.37 -12.93
N PRO A 356 -10.05 -15.72 -12.29
CA PRO A 356 -8.69 -16.26 -12.21
C PRO A 356 -8.54 -17.39 -11.18
N LEU A 357 -9.58 -17.65 -10.37
CA LEU A 357 -9.57 -18.63 -9.29
C LEU A 357 -10.64 -19.72 -9.45
N SER A 358 -10.39 -20.88 -8.84
CA SER A 358 -11.43 -21.89 -8.62
C SER A 358 -12.42 -21.47 -7.52
N PRO A 359 -13.61 -22.11 -7.42
CA PRO A 359 -14.53 -21.87 -6.30
C PRO A 359 -13.90 -22.06 -4.92
N MET A 360 -13.08 -23.11 -4.76
CA MET A 360 -12.29 -23.33 -3.54
C MET A 360 -11.27 -22.21 -3.32
N GLY A 361 -10.66 -21.72 -4.41
CA GLY A 361 -9.78 -20.56 -4.41
C GLY A 361 -10.42 -19.30 -3.87
N HIS A 362 -11.64 -18.98 -4.34
CA HIS A 362 -12.40 -17.84 -3.81
C HIS A 362 -12.68 -18.00 -2.32
N MET A 363 -13.07 -19.21 -1.86
CA MET A 363 -13.32 -19.44 -0.43
C MET A 363 -12.05 -19.26 0.41
N ILE A 364 -10.95 -19.89 0.02
CA ILE A 364 -9.66 -19.79 0.72
C ILE A 364 -9.19 -18.33 0.76
N LEU A 365 -9.12 -17.67 -0.40
CA LEU A 365 -8.63 -16.30 -0.46
C LEU A 365 -9.53 -15.31 0.26
N ARG A 366 -10.86 -15.48 0.23
CA ARG A 366 -11.78 -14.63 1.00
C ARG A 366 -11.46 -14.65 2.49
N LYS A 367 -11.26 -15.85 3.06
CA LYS A 367 -10.94 -16.01 4.49
C LYS A 367 -9.53 -15.54 4.83
N SER A 368 -8.55 -15.87 3.99
CA SER A 368 -7.16 -15.42 4.16
C SER A 368 -7.04 -13.89 4.09
N LEU A 369 -7.66 -13.27 3.09
CA LEU A 369 -7.62 -11.83 2.88
C LEU A 369 -8.36 -11.08 3.98
N ALA A 370 -9.57 -11.51 4.37
CA ALA A 370 -10.31 -10.85 5.45
C ALA A 370 -9.50 -10.78 6.75
N ASN A 371 -8.78 -11.85 7.11
CA ASN A 371 -7.88 -11.85 8.26
C ASN A 371 -6.67 -10.95 8.07
N ALA A 372 -6.02 -11.03 6.90
CA ALA A 372 -4.76 -10.34 6.65
C ALA A 372 -4.93 -8.83 6.41
N THR A 373 -6.09 -8.39 5.91
CA THR A 373 -6.40 -6.99 5.65
C THR A 373 -7.30 -6.36 6.72
N ARG A 374 -7.51 -7.02 7.86
CA ARG A 374 -8.36 -6.51 8.94
C ARG A 374 -8.02 -5.08 9.38
N ALA A 375 -6.74 -4.72 9.44
CA ALA A 375 -6.34 -3.35 9.78
C ALA A 375 -6.86 -2.31 8.78
N TYR A 376 -7.00 -2.66 7.51
CA TYR A 376 -7.60 -1.79 6.48
C TYR A 376 -9.12 -1.69 6.61
N TRP A 377 -9.76 -2.73 7.15
CA TRP A 377 -11.20 -2.72 7.43
C TRP A 377 -11.53 -1.91 8.70
N ASP A 378 -10.78 -2.12 9.79
CA ASP A 378 -11.00 -1.45 11.07
C ASP A 378 -10.61 0.05 11.04
N ASN A 379 -9.79 0.48 10.07
CA ASN A 379 -9.33 1.88 9.91
C ASN A 379 -10.27 2.77 9.07
N GLY A 380 -11.50 2.35 8.81
CA GLY A 380 -12.53 3.23 8.23
C GLY A 380 -12.88 4.38 9.18
N TYR A 381 -12.34 5.58 8.91
CA TYR A 381 -12.53 6.87 9.62
C TYR A 381 -11.80 7.04 10.99
N ALA A 382 -10.54 7.49 10.93
CA ALA A 382 -9.98 8.41 11.93
C ALA A 382 -10.39 9.87 11.60
N GLY A 383 -11.68 10.08 11.37
CA GLY A 383 -12.30 11.36 11.01
C GLY A 383 -13.66 11.51 11.70
N GLY A 384 -13.70 11.31 13.01
CA GLY A 384 -14.87 11.48 13.86
C GLY A 384 -14.40 11.70 15.30
N PRO A 385 -15.07 12.58 16.07
CA PRO A 385 -14.44 13.35 17.14
C PRO A 385 -13.97 12.45 18.28
N ASP A 386 -12.84 12.86 18.86
CA ASP A 386 -12.34 12.45 20.17
C ASP A 386 -13.52 12.11 21.10
N PRO A 387 -13.57 10.91 21.70
CA PRO A 387 -14.49 10.69 22.79
C PRO A 387 -14.02 11.61 23.91
N LEU A 388 -14.72 12.74 24.03
CA LEU A 388 -14.68 13.63 25.17
C LEU A 388 -14.51 12.79 26.42
N VAL A 389 -13.40 13.07 27.11
CA VAL A 389 -13.22 12.88 28.53
C VAL A 389 -14.55 13.22 29.21
N VAL A 390 -15.28 12.19 29.60
CA VAL A 390 -16.26 12.29 30.66
C VAL A 390 -15.58 11.69 31.87
N GLU A 391 -14.85 12.53 32.58
CA GLU A 391 -14.70 12.36 34.03
C GLU A 391 -16.12 12.26 34.60
N MET A 392 -16.43 11.13 35.21
CA MET A 392 -17.52 11.01 36.18
C MET A 392 -16.90 10.53 37.49
N ASP A 393 -16.86 11.48 38.43
CA ASP A 393 -16.92 11.37 39.90
C ASP A 393 -16.42 10.10 40.60
#